data_AF-A0A2D6GXW6-F1
#
_entry.id   AF-A0A2D6GXW6-F1
#
_cell.length_a   1.000
_cell.length_b   1.000
_cell.length_c   1.000
_cell.angle_alpha   90.00
_cell.angle_beta   90.00
_cell.angle_gamma   90.00
#
_symmetry.space_group_name_H-M   'P 1'
#
loop_
_entity.id
_entity.type
_entity.pdbx_description
1 polymer ?
#
loop_
_entity_poly.entity_id
_entity_poly.type
_entity_poly.pdbx_seq_one_letter_code
_entity_poly.pdbx_strand_id
1 'polypeptide(L)'
;MSKITHKDQTHKRFFEDTLESYNGKIAFLHIDVDIASSYITTLEKLFDKVESGGVVLFDEYKNPHWVEATEAIDKFLGGRYEIRKCKVNDKYYIVK
;
A
#
# COMPACT_ATOMS: atom_id res chain seq x y z
N MET A 1 -3.87 23.46 24.52
CA MET A 1 -3.46 23.16 23.13
C MET A 1 -2.38 22.10 23.16
N SER A 2 -2.68 20.85 22.77
CA SER A 2 -1.66 19.82 22.64
C SER A 2 -0.82 20.10 21.39
N LYS A 3 0.50 20.20 21.53
CA LYS A 3 1.41 20.25 20.38
C LYS A 3 1.23 18.96 19.59
N ILE A 4 0.88 19.07 18.31
CA ILE A 4 1.01 17.96 17.36
C ILE A 4 2.52 17.78 17.14
N THR A 5 3.08 16.73 17.71
CA THR A 5 4.48 16.36 17.46
C THR A 5 4.51 15.59 16.14
N HIS A 6 5.07 16.20 15.10
CA HIS A 6 5.38 15.49 13.85
C HIS A 6 6.49 14.48 14.11
N LYS A 7 6.26 13.22 13.78
CA LYS A 7 7.23 12.13 13.96
C LYS A 7 7.38 11.41 12.63
N ASP A 8 8.51 11.65 11.99
CA ASP A 8 8.88 10.97 10.74
C ASP A 8 9.89 9.86 11.05
N GLN A 9 9.72 8.71 10.40
CA GLN A 9 10.62 7.56 10.52
C GLN A 9 10.92 7.01 9.13
N THR A 10 12.20 6.75 8.88
CA THR A 10 12.70 6.17 7.62
C THR A 10 13.52 4.93 7.93
N HIS A 11 13.41 3.90 7.08
CA HIS A 11 14.15 2.66 7.22
C HIS A 11 14.93 2.38 5.93
N LYS A 12 16.23 2.10 6.05
CA LYS A 12 17.13 1.83 4.91
C LYS A 12 17.56 0.38 4.88
N ARG A 13 16.66 -0.52 4.50
CA ARG A 13 16.86 -1.95 4.24
C ARG A 13 15.75 -2.47 3.32
N PHE A 14 15.76 -3.76 3.00
CA PHE A 14 14.68 -4.40 2.26
C PHE A 14 13.36 -4.42 3.06
N PHE A 15 12.25 -4.60 2.36
CA PHE A 15 10.91 -4.59 2.96
C PHE A 15 10.72 -5.75 3.93
N GLU A 16 11.24 -6.93 3.59
CA GLU A 16 11.18 -8.15 4.38
C GLU A 16 11.83 -7.96 5.77
N ASP A 17 12.85 -7.11 5.85
CA ASP A 17 13.60 -6.85 7.08
C ASP A 17 12.96 -5.78 7.97
N THR A 18 12.09 -4.93 7.41
CA THR A 18 11.68 -3.68 8.06
C THR A 18 10.19 -3.62 8.39
N LEU A 19 9.34 -4.12 7.50
CA LEU A 19 7.90 -3.97 7.62
C LEU A 19 7.29 -4.80 8.75
N GLU A 20 7.89 -5.94 9.09
CA GLU A 20 7.46 -6.79 10.21
C GLU A 20 7.43 -6.04 11.55
N SER A 21 8.39 -5.12 11.74
CA SER A 21 8.53 -4.37 12.99
C SER A 21 7.50 -3.26 13.18
N TYR A 22 6.78 -2.89 12.12
CA TYR A 22 5.80 -1.81 12.18
C TYR A 22 4.53 -2.29 12.91
N ASN A 23 4.17 -1.65 14.00
CA ASN A 23 3.02 -2.03 14.85
C ASN A 23 1.95 -0.94 14.98
N GLY A 24 2.02 0.08 14.12
CA GLY A 24 1.07 1.19 14.13
C GLY A 24 -0.22 0.87 13.37
N LYS A 25 -1.15 1.83 13.44
CA LYS A 25 -2.36 1.88 12.64
C LYS A 25 -2.13 2.77 11.43
N ILE A 26 -2.61 2.34 10.26
CA ILE A 26 -2.43 3.05 9.00
C ILE A 26 -3.77 3.58 8.53
N ALA A 27 -3.88 4.91 8.40
CA ALA A 27 -5.04 5.55 7.78
C ALA A 27 -4.89 5.64 6.25
N PHE A 28 -3.65 5.73 5.77
CA PHE A 28 -3.30 5.84 4.35
C PHE A 28 -2.01 5.06 4.07
N LEU A 29 -2.10 4.04 3.20
CA LEU A 29 -0.98 3.24 2.74
C LEU A 29 -0.71 3.55 1.26
N HIS A 30 0.44 4.12 0.96
CA HIS A 30 0.92 4.33 -0.40
C HIS A 30 1.94 3.24 -0.75
N ILE A 31 1.69 2.48 -1.81
CA ILE A 31 2.59 1.42 -2.27
C ILE A 31 3.13 1.81 -3.65
N ASP A 32 4.43 2.05 -3.71
CA ASP A 32 5.24 2.43 -4.88
C ASP A 32 6.52 1.60 -4.79
N VAL A 33 6.47 0.39 -5.33
CA VAL A 33 7.51 -0.64 -5.14
C VAL A 33 7.84 -1.40 -6.41
N ASP A 34 7.27 -0.99 -7.55
CA ASP A 34 7.47 -1.52 -8.90
C ASP A 34 7.15 -3.01 -9.11
N ILE A 35 7.92 -3.90 -8.48
CA ILE A 35 7.96 -5.34 -8.75
C ILE A 35 6.96 -6.14 -7.91
N ALA A 36 6.47 -7.24 -8.48
CA ALA A 36 5.43 -8.07 -7.88
C ALA A 36 5.80 -8.65 -6.51
N SER A 37 7.05 -9.10 -6.32
CA SER A 37 7.51 -9.64 -5.04
C SER A 37 7.43 -8.61 -3.92
N SER A 38 7.85 -7.37 -4.19
CA SER A 38 7.76 -6.27 -3.21
C SER A 38 6.32 -5.87 -2.92
N TYR A 39 5.42 -5.94 -3.90
CA TYR A 39 3.98 -5.78 -3.69
C TYR A 39 3.42 -6.85 -2.75
N ILE A 40 3.74 -8.12 -3.00
CA ILE A 40 3.31 -9.25 -2.16
C ILE A 40 3.79 -9.04 -0.72
N THR A 41 5.10 -8.80 -0.52
CA THR A 41 5.67 -8.53 0.80
C THR A 41 4.96 -7.36 1.48
N THR A 42 4.77 -6.24 0.79
CA THR A 42 4.16 -5.04 1.38
C THR A 42 2.71 -5.26 1.77
N LEU A 43 1.92 -5.90 0.90
CA LEU A 43 0.51 -6.19 1.15
C LEU A 43 0.34 -7.18 2.31
N GLU A 44 1.09 -8.28 2.33
CA GLU A 44 1.02 -9.27 3.40
C GLU A 44 1.41 -8.67 4.77
N LYS A 45 2.37 -7.75 4.81
CA LYS A 45 2.87 -7.18 6.08
C LYS A 45 2.06 -5.99 6.58
N LEU A 46 1.51 -5.16 5.69
CA LEU A 46 0.93 -3.88 6.08
C LEU A 46 -0.58 -3.79 5.88
N PHE A 47 -1.20 -4.58 4.99
CA PHE A 47 -2.62 -4.42 4.66
C PHE A 47 -3.53 -4.59 5.88
N ASP A 48 -3.22 -5.53 6.78
CA ASP A 48 -4.00 -5.75 8.01
C ASP A 48 -3.89 -4.59 9.01
N LYS A 49 -2.83 -3.78 8.90
CA LYS A 49 -2.60 -2.60 9.74
C LYS A 49 -3.33 -1.36 9.21
N VAL A 50 -3.90 -1.42 8.00
CA VAL A 50 -4.81 -0.40 7.48
C VAL A 50 -6.13 -0.53 8.21
N GLU A 51 -6.59 0.56 8.83
CA GLU A 51 -7.86 0.58 9.56
C GLU A 51 -9.05 0.55 8.59
N SER A 52 -10.24 0.18 9.08
CA SER A 52 -11.48 0.32 8.29
C SER A 52 -11.76 1.80 7.99
N GLY A 53 -12.16 2.09 6.76
CA GLY A 53 -12.20 3.42 6.16
C GLY A 53 -10.84 3.93 5.66
N GLY A 54 -9.75 3.21 5.91
CA GLY A 54 -8.41 3.56 5.46
C GLY A 54 -8.24 3.35 3.96
N VAL A 55 -7.30 4.06 3.36
CA VAL A 55 -7.04 4.02 1.92
C VAL A 55 -5.75 3.27 1.63
N VAL A 56 -5.78 2.41 0.63
CA VAL A 56 -4.57 1.79 0.04
C VAL A 56 -4.46 2.23 -1.40
N LEU A 57 -3.38 2.93 -1.75
CA LEU A 57 -3.08 3.42 -3.08
C LEU A 57 -1.95 2.61 -3.70
N PHE A 58 -2.11 2.25 -4.97
CA PHE A 58 -1.17 1.45 -5.75
C PHE A 58 -0.60 2.28 -6.89
N ASP A 59 0.73 2.45 -6.92
CA ASP A 59 1.36 3.31 -7.91
C ASP A 59 1.40 2.67 -9.31
N GLU A 60 1.55 1.34 -9.35
CA GLU A 60 1.75 0.54 -10.57
C GLU A 60 0.50 -0.17 -11.10
N TYR A 61 -0.66 -0.04 -10.45
CA TYR A 61 -1.86 -0.75 -10.89
C TYR A 61 -2.29 -0.30 -12.30
N LYS A 62 -2.49 -1.26 -13.21
CA LYS A 62 -2.75 -1.06 -14.65
C LYS A 62 -1.65 -0.29 -15.39
N ASN A 63 -0.43 -0.27 -14.87
CA ASN A 63 0.72 0.24 -15.61
C ASN A 63 1.24 -0.85 -16.57
N PRO A 64 1.31 -0.59 -17.90
CA PRO A 64 1.77 -1.58 -18.87
C PRO A 64 3.24 -2.00 -18.70
N HIS A 65 4.06 -1.23 -17.99
CA HIS A 65 5.44 -1.60 -17.67
C HIS A 65 5.54 -2.58 -16.49
N TRP A 66 4.48 -2.68 -15.68
CA TRP A 66 4.47 -3.43 -14.41
C TRP A 66 3.25 -4.35 -14.33
N VAL A 67 3.07 -5.18 -15.35
CA VAL A 67 1.90 -6.08 -15.47
C VAL A 67 1.82 -7.04 -14.28
N GLU A 68 2.95 -7.60 -13.84
CA GLU A 68 3.00 -8.52 -12.70
C GLU A 68 2.58 -7.87 -11.38
N ALA A 69 2.76 -6.55 -11.21
CA ALA A 69 2.27 -5.83 -10.04
C ALA A 69 0.74 -5.80 -10.01
N THR A 70 0.10 -5.59 -11.17
CA THR A 70 -1.36 -5.63 -11.31
C THR A 70 -1.90 -7.01 -10.94
N GLU A 71 -1.27 -8.07 -11.44
CA GLU A 71 -1.65 -9.45 -11.12
C GLU A 71 -1.50 -9.76 -9.62
N ALA A 72 -0.42 -9.30 -8.99
CA ALA A 72 -0.20 -9.47 -7.55
C ALA A 72 -1.27 -8.77 -6.72
N ILE A 73 -1.62 -7.53 -7.09
CA ILE A 73 -2.69 -6.75 -6.43
C ILE A 73 -4.04 -7.45 -6.58
N ASP A 74 -4.42 -7.82 -7.81
CA ASP A 74 -5.70 -8.47 -8.08
C ASP A 74 -5.83 -9.80 -7.34
N LYS A 75 -4.76 -10.62 -7.35
CA LYS A 75 -4.69 -11.89 -6.62
C LYS A 75 -4.84 -11.68 -5.11
N PHE A 76 -4.13 -10.70 -4.55
CA PHE A 76 -4.20 -10.41 -3.12
C PHE A 76 -5.59 -9.95 -2.69
N LEU A 77 -6.19 -9.00 -3.43
CA LEU A 77 -7.50 -8.45 -3.11
C LEU A 77 -8.64 -9.45 -3.31
N GLY A 78 -8.51 -10.37 -4.27
CA GLY A 78 -9.48 -11.45 -4.50
C GLY A 78 -10.90 -10.95 -4.75
N GLY A 79 -11.04 -9.76 -5.36
CA GLY A 79 -12.33 -9.13 -5.62
C GLY A 79 -13.10 -8.63 -4.39
N ARG A 80 -12.50 -8.63 -3.20
CA ARG A 80 -13.15 -8.18 -1.95
C ARG A 80 -13.38 -6.67 -1.89
N TYR A 81 -12.67 -5.90 -2.71
CA TYR A 81 -12.68 -4.44 -2.70
C TYR A 81 -12.89 -3.88 -4.12
N GLU A 82 -13.61 -2.77 -4.20
CA GLU A 82 -13.74 -1.98 -5.42
C GLU A 82 -12.48 -1.12 -5.63
N ILE A 83 -11.75 -1.38 -6.71
CA ILE A 83 -10.59 -0.56 -7.09
C ILE A 83 -11.07 0.66 -7.87
N ARG A 84 -10.78 1.85 -7.33
CA ARG A 84 -11.19 3.14 -7.88
C ARG A 84 -10.01 3.83 -8.54
N LYS A 85 -10.26 4.50 -9.67
CA LYS A 85 -9.29 5.41 -10.27
C LYS A 85 -9.40 6.78 -9.60
N CYS A 86 -8.27 7.33 -9.18
CA CYS A 86 -8.20 8.69 -8.69
C CYS A 86 -8.55 9.68 -9.82
N LYS A 87 -9.27 10.76 -9.49
CA LYS A 87 -9.71 11.75 -10.48
C LYS A 87 -8.64 12.76 -10.83
N VAL A 88 -7.65 12.94 -9.96
CA VAL A 88 -6.63 14.00 -10.08
C VAL A 88 -5.26 13.48 -10.50
N ASN A 89 -5.03 12.17 -10.39
CA ASN A 89 -3.85 11.50 -10.93
C ASN A 89 -4.26 10.14 -11.51
N ASP A 90 -3.46 9.57 -12.41
CA ASP A 90 -3.75 8.29 -13.06
C ASP A 90 -3.53 7.07 -12.15
N LYS A 91 -3.64 7.24 -10.84
CA LYS A 91 -3.41 6.20 -9.84
C LYS A 91 -4.70 5.55 -9.38
N TYR A 92 -4.56 4.37 -8.76
CA TYR A 92 -5.70 3.57 -8.33
C TYR A 92 -5.59 3.26 -6.85
N TYR A 93 -6.74 3.13 -6.20
CA TYR A 93 -6.81 2.89 -4.76
C TYR A 93 -8.06 2.10 -4.39
N ILE A 94 -8.05 1.52 -3.19
CA ILE A 94 -9.23 1.00 -2.51
C ILE A 94 -9.50 1.79 -1.23
N VAL A 95 -10.73 1.64 -0.71
CA VAL A 95 -11.07 1.96 0.67
C VAL A 95 -11.31 0.63 1.38
N LYS A 96 -10.56 0.34 2.44
CA LYS A 96 -10.70 -0.87 3.26
C LYS A 96 -11.88 -0.75 4.21
#